data_AF-A0A1C5PKG0-F1
#
_entry.id   AF-A0A1C5PKG0-F1
#
_cell.length_a   1.000
_cell.length_b   1.000
_cell.length_c   1.000
_cell.angle_alpha   90.00
_cell.angle_beta   90.00
_cell.angle_gamma   90.00
#
_symmetry.space_group_name_H-M   'P 1'
#
loop_
_entity.id
_entity.type
_entity.pdbx_description
1 polymer ?
#
loop_
_entity_poly.entity_id
_entity_poly.type
_entity_poly.pdbx_seq_one_letter_code
_entity_poly.pdbx_strand_id
1 'polypeptide(L)'
;MLKIMGKSQASIEQMWAYIRKMNPKVSDSVIKMIPLYITEGAAEGVRGDVAFAQSCLETGNFTFSESAVTLAQNNFCGMGVTKTGMRGNSFKNPAEGIRAQIQHLQAYASTDRLKNRCVDPRYTYVNRGCAPYVEWLGIQENPKGQGWASGKNYGQKIINILNGILSIKASKKALKTEKESVTMNIIKMISKENCYIGQNKPAYIVIHETDNWSKGADAKAHATAMKNGNLAGTVHYYVDSKSVYQTLDHNDGAWAVGDGKGKYGITNRNSINIEICVNPETDYYKAVDKAEQLAAQLLKQYGWGTDRLKRHYDASRKNCPRRIQAEGRWPEFVKKTAAYMKGATTVKNTTTKNTVTLTDKIEVQFPVIQKGSKGTAVSMLQAMLGVKVDGDFGNDTDTSLKAFQKNVKLTADGICGADTWGKVIEHMKANTK
;
A
#
# COMPACT_ATOMS: atom_id res chain seq x y z
N MET A 1 7.70 -16.92 -26.46
CA MET A 1 6.56 -16.80 -25.55
C MET A 1 6.89 -15.81 -24.43
N LEU A 2 5.94 -14.95 -24.06
CA LEU A 2 6.13 -13.88 -23.10
C LEU A 2 5.89 -14.38 -21.68
N LYS A 3 6.91 -14.38 -20.81
CA LYS A 3 6.74 -14.80 -19.40
C LYS A 3 5.87 -13.81 -18.62
N ILE A 4 4.97 -14.33 -17.78
CA ILE A 4 4.18 -13.54 -16.82
C ILE A 4 5.03 -13.13 -15.62
N MET A 5 5.89 -14.03 -15.13
CA MET A 5 6.84 -13.74 -14.06
C MET A 5 8.03 -12.94 -14.61
N GLY A 6 8.46 -11.90 -13.90
CA GLY A 6 9.61 -11.07 -14.25
C GLY A 6 9.42 -9.60 -13.89
N LYS A 7 10.43 -8.80 -14.23
CA LYS A 7 10.37 -7.34 -14.11
C LYS A 7 9.58 -6.75 -15.27
N SER A 8 8.78 -5.72 -14.98
CA SER A 8 8.12 -4.95 -16.02
C SER A 8 9.13 -4.25 -16.94
N GLN A 9 8.80 -4.21 -18.22
CA GLN A 9 9.60 -3.57 -19.26
C GLN A 9 9.04 -2.20 -19.63
N ALA A 10 7.71 -2.01 -19.55
CA ALA A 10 7.12 -0.71 -19.76
C ALA A 10 7.39 0.23 -18.56
N SER A 11 7.71 1.47 -18.87
CA SER A 11 7.75 2.58 -17.91
C SER A 11 6.33 3.06 -17.57
N ILE A 12 6.21 3.75 -16.43
CA ILE A 12 4.94 4.38 -16.01
C ILE A 12 4.51 5.43 -17.05
N GLU A 13 5.47 6.16 -17.62
CA GLU A 13 5.26 7.20 -18.62
C GLU A 13 4.67 6.62 -19.91
N GLN A 14 5.18 5.46 -20.35
CA GLN A 14 4.63 4.74 -21.50
C GLN A 14 3.20 4.27 -21.23
N MET A 15 2.93 3.74 -20.03
CA MET A 15 1.57 3.31 -19.65
C MET A 15 0.59 4.49 -19.58
N TRP A 16 1.01 5.63 -19.03
CA TRP A 16 0.23 6.88 -19.02
C TRP A 16 -0.04 7.40 -20.42
N ALA A 17 0.98 7.46 -21.27
CA ALA A 17 0.85 7.92 -22.64
C ALA A 17 -0.08 7.01 -23.45
N TYR A 18 0.05 5.70 -23.27
CA TYR A 18 -0.82 4.72 -23.92
C TYR A 18 -2.28 4.94 -23.53
N ILE A 19 -2.58 4.98 -22.22
CA ILE A 19 -3.98 5.06 -21.80
C ILE A 19 -4.63 6.38 -22.19
N ARG A 20 -3.90 7.50 -22.14
CA ARG A 20 -4.42 8.80 -22.60
C ARG A 20 -4.69 8.81 -24.10
N LYS A 21 -3.87 8.10 -24.88
CA LYS A 21 -4.10 7.93 -26.32
C LYS A 21 -5.34 7.09 -26.60
N MET A 22 -5.51 5.96 -25.90
CA MET A 22 -6.60 5.02 -26.15
C MET A 22 -7.93 5.45 -25.53
N ASN A 23 -7.88 6.21 -24.44
CA ASN A 23 -9.04 6.78 -23.76
C ASN A 23 -8.73 8.23 -23.38
N PRO A 24 -8.96 9.19 -24.29
CA PRO A 24 -8.72 10.62 -24.03
C PRO A 24 -9.55 11.20 -22.87
N LYS A 25 -10.63 10.51 -22.47
CA LYS A 25 -11.50 10.88 -21.34
C LYS A 25 -11.23 10.03 -20.09
N VAL A 26 -10.10 9.32 -20.05
CA VAL A 26 -9.72 8.49 -18.90
C VAL A 26 -9.73 9.31 -17.62
N SER A 27 -10.30 8.76 -16.55
CA SER A 27 -10.41 9.46 -15.27
C SER A 27 -9.04 9.63 -14.60
N ASP A 28 -8.89 10.70 -13.83
CA ASP A 28 -7.69 10.93 -13.01
C ASP A 28 -7.42 9.80 -12.02
N SER A 29 -8.46 9.10 -11.55
CA SER A 29 -8.29 7.96 -10.64
C SER A 29 -7.57 6.79 -11.33
N VAL A 30 -7.85 6.54 -12.61
CA VAL A 30 -7.15 5.54 -13.42
C VAL A 30 -5.69 5.94 -13.66
N ILE A 31 -5.44 7.23 -13.94
CA ILE A 31 -4.06 7.74 -14.08
C ILE A 31 -3.26 7.55 -12.79
N LYS A 32 -3.86 7.87 -11.64
CA LYS A 32 -3.21 7.78 -10.32
C LYS A 32 -2.92 6.34 -9.88
N MET A 33 -3.64 5.34 -10.38
CA MET A 33 -3.42 3.94 -9.99
C MET A 33 -2.43 3.18 -10.88
N ILE A 34 -2.04 3.70 -12.06
CA ILE A 34 -1.07 3.04 -12.94
C ILE A 34 0.24 2.63 -12.24
N PRO A 35 0.87 3.48 -11.39
CA PRO A 35 2.05 3.09 -10.62
C PRO A 35 1.83 1.88 -9.69
N LEU A 36 0.59 1.60 -9.29
CA LEU A 36 0.28 0.46 -8.44
C LEU A 36 0.50 -0.88 -9.16
N TYR A 37 0.28 -0.97 -10.48
CA TYR A 37 0.56 -2.18 -11.23
C TYR A 37 2.03 -2.57 -11.15
N ILE A 38 2.93 -1.58 -11.29
CA ILE A 38 4.38 -1.80 -11.19
C ILE A 38 4.79 -2.19 -9.78
N THR A 39 4.26 -1.50 -8.76
CA THR A 39 4.66 -1.76 -7.36
C THR A 39 4.07 -3.06 -6.80
N GLU A 40 2.83 -3.41 -7.13
CA GLU A 40 2.22 -4.69 -6.76
C GLU A 40 2.82 -5.85 -7.54
N GLY A 41 3.04 -5.68 -8.86
CA GLY A 41 3.70 -6.70 -9.69
C GLY A 41 5.11 -7.01 -9.21
N ALA A 42 5.94 -5.98 -8.95
CA ALA A 42 7.29 -6.16 -8.43
C ALA A 42 7.32 -6.89 -7.07
N ALA A 43 6.29 -6.69 -6.22
CA ALA A 43 6.22 -7.36 -4.93
C ALA A 43 6.00 -8.87 -5.05
N GLU A 44 5.27 -9.33 -6.06
CA GLU A 44 5.00 -10.76 -6.32
C GLU A 44 5.89 -11.36 -7.41
N GLY A 45 6.81 -10.58 -7.99
CA GLY A 45 7.67 -11.01 -9.11
C GLY A 45 6.90 -11.16 -10.44
N VAL A 46 5.73 -10.54 -10.56
CA VAL A 46 4.87 -10.55 -11.75
C VAL A 46 5.10 -9.29 -12.56
N ARG A 47 5.05 -9.41 -13.89
CA ARG A 47 5.05 -8.28 -14.80
C ARG A 47 3.79 -7.41 -14.63
N GLY A 48 3.91 -6.32 -13.89
CA GLY A 48 2.85 -5.33 -13.68
C GLY A 48 2.35 -4.68 -14.97
N ASP A 49 3.23 -4.44 -15.93
CA ASP A 49 2.93 -3.99 -17.28
C ASP A 49 2.06 -4.98 -18.07
N VAL A 50 2.26 -6.29 -17.90
CA VAL A 50 1.36 -7.32 -18.45
C VAL A 50 -0.01 -7.26 -17.80
N ALA A 51 -0.07 -7.14 -16.47
CA ALA A 51 -1.33 -7.01 -15.74
C ALA A 51 -2.10 -5.75 -16.17
N PHE A 52 -1.43 -4.61 -16.35
CA PHE A 52 -2.07 -3.41 -16.86
C PHE A 52 -2.57 -3.57 -18.30
N ALA A 53 -1.79 -4.20 -19.19
CA ALA A 53 -2.23 -4.50 -20.55
C ALA A 53 -3.47 -5.41 -20.56
N GLN A 54 -3.51 -6.40 -19.67
CA GLN A 54 -4.70 -7.22 -19.45
C GLN A 54 -5.88 -6.35 -18.96
N SER A 55 -5.66 -5.44 -18.02
CA SER A 55 -6.74 -4.56 -17.55
C SER A 55 -7.28 -3.64 -18.64
N CYS A 56 -6.41 -3.11 -19.50
CA CYS A 56 -6.82 -2.40 -20.71
C CYS A 56 -7.70 -3.26 -21.60
N LEU A 57 -7.39 -4.55 -21.77
CA LEU A 57 -8.24 -5.47 -22.54
C LEU A 57 -9.61 -5.67 -21.89
N GLU A 58 -9.63 -6.02 -20.61
CA GLU A 58 -10.82 -6.41 -19.84
C GLU A 58 -11.82 -5.27 -19.64
N THR A 59 -11.33 -4.03 -19.60
CA THR A 59 -12.14 -2.83 -19.32
C THR A 59 -12.38 -1.98 -20.55
N GLY A 60 -11.90 -2.39 -21.73
CA GLY A 60 -11.95 -1.57 -22.93
C GLY A 60 -11.20 -0.25 -22.75
N ASN A 61 -9.96 -0.30 -22.27
CA ASN A 61 -9.13 0.85 -21.89
C ASN A 61 -9.79 1.74 -20.82
N PHE A 62 -10.33 1.12 -19.77
CA PHE A 62 -11.00 1.79 -18.65
C PHE A 62 -12.18 2.66 -19.07
N THR A 63 -12.82 2.36 -20.21
CA THR A 63 -14.12 2.94 -20.58
C THR A 63 -15.26 2.19 -19.88
N PHE A 64 -15.04 0.90 -19.59
CA PHE A 64 -16.03 -0.03 -19.03
C PHE A 64 -17.30 -0.16 -19.88
N SER A 65 -17.27 0.31 -21.14
CA SER A 65 -18.35 0.12 -22.10
C SER A 65 -18.46 -1.38 -22.37
N GLU A 66 -19.63 -1.96 -22.07
CA GLU A 66 -19.92 -3.40 -22.16
C GLU A 66 -19.14 -4.30 -21.19
N SER A 67 -18.49 -3.72 -20.17
CA SER A 67 -17.77 -4.49 -19.16
C SER A 67 -18.72 -5.02 -18.07
N ALA A 68 -18.46 -6.24 -17.61
CA ALA A 68 -19.17 -6.86 -16.48
C ALA A 68 -18.75 -6.31 -15.10
N VAL A 69 -17.82 -5.35 -15.10
CA VAL A 69 -17.29 -4.65 -13.92
C VAL A 69 -17.30 -3.14 -14.15
N THR A 70 -17.30 -2.38 -13.07
CA THR A 70 -17.25 -0.91 -13.09
C THR A 70 -15.99 -0.39 -12.41
N LEU A 71 -15.64 0.87 -12.68
CA LEU A 71 -14.50 1.52 -12.03
C LEU A 71 -14.58 1.49 -10.50
N ALA A 72 -15.78 1.65 -9.93
CA ALA A 72 -16.00 1.67 -8.47
C ALA A 72 -15.75 0.31 -7.79
N GLN A 73 -15.83 -0.80 -8.54
CA GLN A 73 -15.56 -2.14 -8.00
C GLN A 73 -14.08 -2.40 -7.79
N ASN A 74 -13.18 -1.55 -8.30
CA ASN A 74 -11.73 -1.77 -8.28
C ASN A 74 -11.31 -3.13 -8.87
N ASN A 75 -12.13 -3.73 -9.73
CA ASN A 75 -11.85 -4.99 -10.39
C ASN A 75 -11.55 -4.70 -11.86
N PHE A 76 -10.27 -4.57 -12.19
CA PHE A 76 -9.85 -4.13 -13.51
C PHE A 76 -9.52 -5.29 -14.45
N CYS A 77 -9.73 -6.54 -14.02
CA CYS A 77 -9.41 -7.73 -14.80
C CYS A 77 -10.62 -8.66 -15.00
N GLY A 78 -11.84 -8.18 -14.71
CA GLY A 78 -13.05 -8.99 -14.87
C GLY A 78 -13.12 -10.19 -13.91
N MET A 79 -12.42 -10.14 -12.78
CA MET A 79 -12.32 -11.29 -11.87
C MET A 79 -13.68 -11.73 -11.35
N GLY A 80 -13.98 -13.02 -11.42
CA GLY A 80 -15.27 -13.58 -10.99
C GLY A 80 -16.34 -13.58 -12.07
N VAL A 81 -16.08 -13.03 -13.26
CA VAL A 81 -17.00 -13.11 -14.41
C VAL A 81 -16.77 -14.43 -15.15
N THR A 82 -17.50 -15.49 -14.79
CA THR A 82 -17.35 -16.82 -15.41
C THR A 82 -18.40 -17.15 -16.47
N LYS A 83 -19.40 -16.30 -16.68
CA LYS A 83 -20.41 -16.41 -17.75
C LYS A 83 -21.04 -15.04 -18.04
N THR A 84 -21.52 -14.86 -19.27
CA THR A 84 -22.22 -13.63 -19.71
C THR A 84 -23.38 -13.31 -18.76
N GLY A 85 -23.49 -12.04 -18.36
CA GLY A 85 -24.54 -11.57 -17.44
C GLY A 85 -24.18 -11.63 -15.95
N MET A 86 -23.05 -12.22 -15.56
CA MET A 86 -22.59 -12.13 -14.16
C MET A 86 -21.80 -10.85 -13.90
N ARG A 87 -21.98 -10.29 -12.70
CA ARG A 87 -21.11 -9.22 -12.19
C ARG A 87 -19.83 -9.79 -11.60
N GLY A 88 -18.72 -9.12 -11.86
CA GLY A 88 -17.44 -9.47 -11.26
C GLY A 88 -17.35 -9.10 -9.77
N ASN A 89 -16.31 -9.60 -9.12
CA ASN A 89 -15.97 -9.29 -7.73
C ASN A 89 -15.71 -7.79 -7.52
N SER A 90 -15.74 -7.35 -6.25
CA SER A 90 -15.43 -5.98 -5.86
C SER A 90 -14.33 -5.96 -4.79
N PHE A 91 -13.46 -4.96 -4.84
CA PHE A 91 -12.36 -4.77 -3.91
C PHE A 91 -12.44 -3.40 -3.24
N LYS A 92 -11.91 -3.31 -2.01
CA LYS A 92 -12.03 -2.11 -1.16
C LYS A 92 -11.41 -0.86 -1.78
N ASN A 93 -10.30 -1.01 -2.50
CA ASN A 93 -9.57 0.09 -3.12
C ASN A 93 -8.76 -0.41 -4.34
N PRO A 94 -8.26 0.50 -5.20
CA PRO A 94 -7.51 0.11 -6.40
C PRO A 94 -6.29 -0.79 -6.13
N ALA A 95 -5.55 -0.55 -5.04
CA ALA A 95 -4.36 -1.34 -4.72
C ALA A 95 -4.73 -2.79 -4.40
N GLU A 96 -5.83 -3.02 -3.69
CA GLU A 96 -6.30 -4.37 -3.34
C GLU A 96 -6.79 -5.14 -4.56
N GLY A 97 -7.51 -4.49 -5.47
CA GLY A 97 -7.97 -5.13 -6.71
C GLY A 97 -6.85 -5.42 -7.71
N ILE A 98 -5.90 -4.50 -7.86
CA ILE A 98 -4.68 -4.74 -8.65
C ILE A 98 -3.86 -5.87 -8.03
N ARG A 99 -3.72 -5.91 -6.69
CA ARG A 99 -3.03 -7.01 -6.00
C ARG A 99 -3.73 -8.35 -6.25
N ALA A 100 -5.06 -8.40 -6.19
CA ALA A 100 -5.80 -9.63 -6.48
C ALA A 100 -5.51 -10.12 -7.90
N GLN A 101 -5.51 -9.22 -8.90
CA GLN A 101 -5.15 -9.58 -10.27
C GLN A 101 -3.71 -10.11 -10.38
N ILE A 102 -2.76 -9.42 -9.75
CA ILE A 102 -1.34 -9.83 -9.72
C ILE A 102 -1.18 -11.21 -9.10
N GLN A 103 -1.88 -11.49 -7.99
CA GLN A 103 -1.89 -12.80 -7.35
C GLN A 103 -2.49 -13.86 -8.26
N HIS A 104 -3.59 -13.56 -8.96
CA HIS A 104 -4.20 -14.51 -9.89
C HIS A 104 -3.25 -14.85 -11.06
N LEU A 105 -2.57 -13.85 -11.62
CA LEU A 105 -1.53 -14.06 -12.64
C LEU A 105 -0.35 -14.85 -12.10
N GLN A 106 0.06 -14.60 -10.85
CA GLN A 106 1.10 -15.39 -10.17
C GLN A 106 0.67 -16.85 -10.03
N ALA A 107 -0.58 -17.12 -9.63
CA ALA A 107 -1.10 -18.47 -9.50
C ALA A 107 -1.03 -19.22 -10.83
N TYR A 108 -1.41 -18.58 -11.93
CA TYR A 108 -1.24 -19.16 -13.27
C TYR A 108 0.22 -19.44 -13.61
N ALA A 109 1.13 -18.54 -13.26
CA ALA A 109 2.48 -18.56 -13.79
C ALA A 109 3.52 -19.29 -12.92
N SER A 110 3.27 -19.47 -11.63
CA SER A 110 4.23 -20.01 -10.65
C SER A 110 3.56 -20.80 -9.52
N THR A 111 4.32 -21.74 -8.96
CA THR A 111 3.98 -22.47 -7.73
C THR A 111 4.60 -21.85 -6.47
N ASP A 112 5.40 -20.79 -6.62
CA ASP A 112 6.05 -20.08 -5.50
C ASP A 112 5.04 -19.46 -4.55
N ARG A 113 5.37 -19.33 -3.27
CA ARG A 113 4.47 -18.69 -2.30
C ARG A 113 4.33 -17.19 -2.58
N LEU A 114 3.12 -16.67 -2.45
CA LEU A 114 2.86 -15.22 -2.45
C LEU A 114 3.70 -14.52 -1.38
N LYS A 115 4.15 -13.30 -1.68
CA LYS A 115 4.90 -12.44 -0.77
C LYS A 115 3.97 -11.63 0.14
N ASN A 116 2.80 -11.23 -0.38
CA ASN A 116 1.77 -10.55 0.41
C ASN A 116 0.64 -11.50 0.81
N ARG A 117 -0.20 -11.04 1.74
CA ARG A 117 -1.46 -11.72 2.08
C ARG A 117 -2.31 -11.92 0.82
N CYS A 118 -2.83 -13.12 0.64
CA CYS A 118 -3.78 -13.42 -0.44
C CYS A 118 -5.06 -12.60 -0.26
N VAL A 119 -5.40 -11.80 -1.27
CA VAL A 119 -6.65 -11.03 -1.40
C VAL A 119 -7.45 -11.45 -2.63
N ASP A 120 -6.86 -12.26 -3.52
CA ASP A 120 -7.57 -12.93 -4.60
C ASP A 120 -8.52 -14.01 -4.03
N PRO A 121 -9.85 -13.84 -4.11
CA PRO A 121 -10.82 -14.81 -3.60
C PRO A 121 -10.90 -16.08 -4.44
N ARG A 122 -10.24 -16.11 -5.61
CA ARG A 122 -10.22 -17.25 -6.53
C ARG A 122 -8.87 -17.94 -6.62
N TYR A 123 -7.91 -17.52 -5.79
CA TYR A 123 -6.53 -18.01 -5.83
C TYR A 123 -6.45 -19.54 -5.68
N THR A 124 -7.27 -20.12 -4.81
CA THR A 124 -7.32 -21.57 -4.54
C THR A 124 -7.96 -22.38 -5.67
N TYR A 125 -8.65 -21.75 -6.63
CA TYR A 125 -9.27 -22.45 -7.76
C TYR A 125 -8.34 -22.59 -8.97
N VAL A 126 -7.19 -21.92 -8.96
CA VAL A 126 -6.22 -22.03 -10.05
C VAL A 126 -5.32 -23.23 -9.81
N ASN A 127 -5.24 -24.13 -10.79
CA ASN A 127 -4.19 -25.15 -10.81
C ASN A 127 -2.84 -24.46 -11.03
N ARG A 128 -2.02 -24.34 -9.97
CA ARG A 128 -0.92 -23.38 -9.96
C ARG A 128 0.20 -23.75 -10.94
N GLY A 129 0.79 -22.76 -11.61
CA GLY A 129 1.82 -22.97 -12.63
C GLY A 129 1.29 -23.59 -13.94
N CYS A 130 -0.01 -23.51 -14.21
CA CYS A 130 -0.59 -24.04 -15.45
C CYS A 130 -0.39 -23.14 -16.68
N ALA A 131 -0.08 -21.86 -16.53
CA ALA A 131 0.14 -20.90 -17.61
C ALA A 131 1.31 -19.93 -17.33
N PRO A 132 2.58 -20.38 -17.41
CA PRO A 132 3.76 -19.52 -17.23
C PRO A 132 3.93 -18.39 -18.26
N TYR A 133 3.25 -18.47 -19.41
CA TYR A 133 3.35 -17.51 -20.51
C TYR A 133 2.02 -16.79 -20.75
N VAL A 134 2.08 -15.52 -21.17
CA VAL A 134 0.91 -14.67 -21.45
C VAL A 134 0.04 -15.29 -22.53
N GLU A 135 0.64 -15.89 -23.55
CA GLU A 135 -0.05 -16.64 -24.61
C GLU A 135 -0.97 -17.72 -24.03
N TRP A 136 -0.54 -18.40 -22.98
CA TRP A 136 -1.25 -19.50 -22.33
C TRP A 136 -2.31 -19.06 -21.32
N LEU A 137 -2.52 -17.74 -21.16
CA LEU A 137 -3.73 -17.25 -20.49
C LEU A 137 -4.99 -17.49 -21.35
N GLY A 138 -4.83 -17.71 -22.65
CA GLY A 138 -5.91 -18.26 -23.48
C GLY A 138 -5.99 -19.77 -23.32
N ILE A 139 -7.15 -20.28 -22.91
CA ILE A 139 -7.37 -21.72 -22.69
C ILE A 139 -7.09 -22.54 -23.96
N GLN A 140 -7.44 -22.01 -25.13
CA GLN A 140 -7.27 -22.70 -26.41
C GLN A 140 -5.80 -22.77 -26.84
N GLU A 141 -4.99 -21.80 -26.42
CA GLU A 141 -3.58 -21.70 -26.74
C GLU A 141 -2.68 -22.36 -25.68
N ASN A 142 -3.25 -22.77 -24.54
CA ASN A 142 -2.52 -23.46 -23.48
C ASN A 142 -2.54 -24.98 -23.69
N PRO A 143 -1.35 -25.65 -23.77
CA PRO A 143 -1.26 -27.10 -23.90
C PRO A 143 -1.96 -27.90 -22.78
N LYS A 144 -2.19 -27.29 -21.60
CA LYS A 144 -2.91 -27.92 -20.48
C LYS A 144 -4.42 -27.70 -20.53
N GLY A 145 -4.95 -26.98 -21.53
CA GLY A 145 -6.37 -26.63 -21.60
C GLY A 145 -6.86 -25.78 -20.43
N GLN A 146 -5.94 -25.03 -19.79
CA GLN A 146 -6.22 -24.16 -18.64
C GLN A 146 -5.83 -22.72 -18.99
N GLY A 147 -6.39 -21.72 -18.30
CA GLY A 147 -6.09 -20.33 -18.62
C GLY A 147 -7.16 -19.40 -18.09
N TRP A 148 -6.91 -18.11 -18.25
CA TRP A 148 -7.79 -17.04 -17.80
C TRP A 148 -9.09 -16.97 -18.58
N ALA A 149 -9.03 -17.09 -19.91
CA ALA A 149 -10.17 -16.87 -20.78
C ALA A 149 -10.32 -17.98 -21.83
N SER A 150 -11.56 -18.31 -22.15
CA SER A 150 -11.92 -19.31 -23.17
C SER A 150 -11.86 -18.78 -24.61
N GLY A 151 -11.79 -17.47 -24.79
CA GLY A 151 -11.74 -16.84 -26.12
C GLY A 151 -10.41 -17.07 -26.83
N LYS A 152 -10.47 -17.30 -28.15
CA LYS A 152 -9.28 -17.43 -29.01
C LYS A 152 -8.39 -16.20 -28.92
N ASN A 153 -7.08 -16.44 -28.98
CA ASN A 153 -6.02 -15.44 -29.03
C ASN A 153 -6.02 -14.46 -27.84
N TYR A 154 -6.56 -14.87 -26.68
CA TYR A 154 -6.65 -13.99 -25.52
C TYR A 154 -5.29 -13.43 -25.10
N GLY A 155 -4.30 -14.32 -24.93
CA GLY A 155 -2.93 -13.92 -24.60
C GLY A 155 -2.30 -13.00 -25.66
N GLN A 156 -2.56 -13.27 -26.95
CA GLN A 156 -2.04 -12.45 -28.04
C GLN A 156 -2.62 -11.02 -28.01
N LYS A 157 -3.90 -10.84 -27.62
CA LYS A 157 -4.50 -9.51 -27.46
C LYS A 157 -3.80 -8.70 -26.36
N ILE A 158 -3.44 -9.34 -25.23
CA ILE A 158 -2.66 -8.71 -24.16
C ILE A 158 -1.28 -8.29 -24.69
N ILE A 159 -0.60 -9.17 -25.43
CA ILE A 159 0.71 -8.90 -26.03
C ILE A 159 0.64 -7.72 -27.01
N ASN A 160 -0.42 -7.63 -27.82
CA ASN A 160 -0.59 -6.52 -28.75
C ASN A 160 -0.75 -5.17 -28.03
N ILE A 161 -1.51 -5.13 -26.94
CA ILE A 161 -1.64 -3.94 -26.09
C ILE A 161 -0.28 -3.57 -25.47
N LEU A 162 0.42 -4.55 -24.91
CA LEU A 162 1.74 -4.34 -24.31
C LEU A 162 2.76 -3.83 -25.32
N ASN A 163 2.79 -4.39 -26.54
CA ASN A 163 3.63 -3.89 -27.62
C ASN A 163 3.26 -2.45 -28.00
N GLY A 164 1.97 -2.11 -28.00
CA GLY A 164 1.49 -0.73 -28.15
C GLY A 164 2.06 0.21 -27.09
N ILE A 165 2.07 -0.19 -25.82
CA ILE A 165 2.68 0.56 -24.71
C ILE A 165 4.19 0.72 -24.93
N LEU A 166 4.91 -0.38 -25.21
CA LEU A 166 6.37 -0.39 -25.39
C LEU A 166 6.83 0.39 -26.64
N SER A 167 5.99 0.48 -27.67
CA SER A 167 6.28 1.22 -28.90
C SER A 167 6.26 2.75 -28.73
N ILE A 168 5.71 3.24 -27.61
CA ILE A 168 5.70 4.67 -27.30
C ILE A 168 7.15 5.09 -27.05
N LYS A 169 7.70 5.81 -28.03
CA LYS A 169 8.99 6.48 -27.90
C LYS A 169 8.88 7.44 -26.72
N ALA A 170 9.72 7.26 -25.71
CA ALA A 170 9.90 8.27 -24.67
C ALA A 170 10.13 9.60 -25.37
N SER A 171 9.23 10.55 -25.19
CA SER A 171 9.31 11.82 -25.91
C SER A 171 10.56 12.55 -25.45
N LYS A 172 11.50 12.79 -26.37
CA LYS A 172 12.69 13.61 -26.14
C LYS A 172 12.38 15.09 -25.82
N LYS A 173 11.09 15.47 -25.72
CA LYS A 173 10.64 16.80 -25.28
C LYS A 173 10.58 16.95 -23.76
N ALA A 174 11.18 16.00 -23.03
CA ALA A 174 11.54 16.13 -21.61
C ALA A 174 13.05 15.85 -21.36
N LEU A 175 13.90 15.93 -22.40
CA LEU A 175 15.37 15.94 -22.23
C LEU A 175 15.84 17.39 -22.04
N LYS A 176 15.50 17.95 -20.89
CA LYS A 176 16.41 18.85 -20.18
C LYS A 176 16.53 18.28 -18.76
N THR A 177 17.75 17.81 -18.48
CA THR A 177 18.34 17.50 -17.18
C THR A 177 17.77 16.33 -16.36
N GLU A 178 18.06 15.09 -16.78
CA GLU A 178 18.27 13.96 -15.85
C GLU A 178 19.70 14.00 -15.29
N LYS A 179 19.94 15.03 -14.47
CA LYS A 179 20.95 15.03 -13.41
C LYS A 179 20.55 16.04 -12.34
N GLU A 180 19.28 16.00 -11.96
CA GLU A 180 18.77 16.66 -10.76
C GLU A 180 18.15 15.58 -9.89
N SER A 181 18.55 15.54 -8.62
CA SER A 181 17.87 14.76 -7.60
C SER A 181 16.37 15.05 -7.68
N VAL A 182 15.51 14.02 -7.56
CA VAL A 182 14.06 14.21 -7.37
C VAL A 182 13.85 15.16 -6.19
N THR A 183 13.67 16.45 -6.48
CA THR A 183 13.38 17.48 -5.49
C THR A 183 11.87 17.47 -5.29
N MET A 184 11.44 17.31 -4.03
CA MET A 184 10.06 17.48 -3.63
C MET A 184 9.52 18.82 -4.15
N ASN A 185 8.30 18.81 -4.68
CA ASN A 185 7.62 20.04 -5.08
C ASN A 185 7.22 20.83 -3.83
N ILE A 186 7.96 21.91 -3.55
CA ILE A 186 7.77 22.79 -2.40
C ILE A 186 7.10 24.07 -2.88
N ILE A 187 5.91 24.36 -2.36
CA ILE A 187 5.19 25.61 -2.68
C ILE A 187 5.69 26.70 -1.73
N LYS A 188 6.29 27.75 -2.27
CA LYS A 188 6.79 28.88 -1.46
C LYS A 188 5.66 29.85 -1.11
N MET A 189 5.47 30.06 0.19
CA MET A 189 4.60 31.08 0.80
C MET A 189 5.37 31.80 1.90
N ILE A 190 6.54 32.33 1.53
CA ILE A 190 7.46 32.97 2.48
C ILE A 190 6.81 34.21 3.11
N SER A 191 6.98 34.34 4.41
CA SER A 191 6.63 35.49 5.24
C SER A 191 7.80 35.83 6.15
N LYS A 192 7.82 37.04 6.73
CA LYS A 192 8.77 37.43 7.79
C LYS A 192 8.09 37.71 9.13
N GLU A 193 6.82 37.33 9.25
CA GLU A 193 6.06 37.44 10.49
C GLU A 193 6.66 36.51 11.56
N ASN A 194 6.75 37.02 12.79
CA ASN A 194 7.08 36.25 14.00
C ASN A 194 8.31 35.34 13.81
N CYS A 195 9.41 35.89 13.30
CA CYS A 195 10.68 35.19 13.09
C CYS A 195 11.91 36.05 13.44
N TYR A 196 13.07 35.42 13.58
CA TYR A 196 14.36 36.08 13.76
C TYR A 196 15.03 36.26 12.40
N ILE A 197 14.72 37.36 11.71
CA ILE A 197 15.18 37.63 10.34
C ILE A 197 16.71 37.58 10.25
N GLY A 198 17.24 36.74 9.36
CA GLY A 198 18.68 36.59 9.06
C GLY A 198 19.53 35.99 10.19
N GLN A 199 18.92 35.59 11.32
CA GLN A 199 19.65 35.15 12.51
C GLN A 199 19.72 33.62 12.65
N ASN A 200 19.11 32.86 11.74
CA ASN A 200 19.20 31.41 11.79
C ASN A 200 20.55 30.95 11.24
N LYS A 201 21.21 30.09 12.00
CA LYS A 201 22.37 29.32 11.57
C LYS A 201 22.00 27.84 11.67
N PRO A 202 21.23 27.30 10.70
CA PRO A 202 20.74 25.94 10.75
C PRO A 202 21.83 24.93 11.11
N ALA A 203 21.56 24.10 12.10
CA ALA A 203 22.40 22.96 12.50
C ALA A 203 21.57 21.69 12.74
N TYR A 204 20.24 21.82 12.76
CA TYR A 204 19.29 20.74 13.02
C TYR A 204 18.04 20.89 12.16
N ILE A 205 17.37 19.77 11.90
CA ILE A 205 15.98 19.74 11.43
C ILE A 205 15.13 19.26 12.60
N VAL A 206 14.07 19.99 12.94
CA VAL A 206 13.18 19.67 14.06
C VAL A 206 11.79 19.35 13.53
N ILE A 207 11.29 18.17 13.93
CA ILE A 207 9.96 17.68 13.55
C ILE A 207 8.93 18.07 14.61
N HIS A 208 7.82 18.61 14.13
CA HIS A 208 6.65 19.07 14.89
C HIS A 208 5.37 18.44 14.34
N GLU A 209 4.30 18.53 15.13
CA GLU A 209 2.93 18.24 14.71
C GLU A 209 2.01 19.36 15.15
N THR A 210 1.07 19.74 14.28
CA THR A 210 0.13 20.82 14.60
C THR A 210 -0.83 20.45 15.73
N ASP A 211 -1.09 19.14 15.92
CA ASP A 211 -2.14 18.59 16.79
C ASP A 211 -3.53 19.25 16.56
N ASN A 212 -3.74 19.87 15.40
CA ASN A 212 -4.95 20.62 15.06
C ASN A 212 -5.92 19.77 14.26
N TRP A 213 -6.74 18.99 14.95
CA TRP A 213 -7.74 18.08 14.35
C TRP A 213 -8.97 18.80 13.74
N SER A 214 -8.92 20.13 13.60
CA SER A 214 -10.02 20.88 12.98
C SER A 214 -10.14 20.57 11.49
N LYS A 215 -11.37 20.55 10.97
CA LYS A 215 -11.62 20.45 9.53
C LYS A 215 -10.97 21.64 8.81
N GLY A 216 -10.32 21.41 7.67
CA GLY A 216 -9.61 22.44 6.91
C GLY A 216 -8.23 22.83 7.47
N ALA A 217 -7.77 22.22 8.58
CA ALA A 217 -6.45 22.50 9.16
C ALA A 217 -5.31 21.79 8.39
N ASP A 218 -5.24 22.02 7.08
CA ASP A 218 -4.26 21.44 6.17
C ASP A 218 -2.99 22.30 6.04
N ALA A 219 -2.01 21.87 5.23
CA ALA A 219 -0.73 22.58 5.12
C ALA A 219 -0.89 23.97 4.51
N LYS A 220 -1.82 24.13 3.55
CA LYS A 220 -2.11 25.42 2.93
C LYS A 220 -2.75 26.38 3.93
N ALA A 221 -3.70 25.89 4.73
CA ALA A 221 -4.39 26.69 5.74
C ALA A 221 -3.42 27.21 6.80
N HIS A 222 -2.54 26.36 7.34
CA HIS A 222 -1.52 26.79 8.30
C HIS A 222 -0.51 27.75 7.66
N ALA A 223 -0.05 27.48 6.44
CA ALA A 223 0.85 28.39 5.73
C ALA A 223 0.22 29.76 5.46
N THR A 224 -1.08 29.79 5.15
CA THR A 224 -1.85 31.03 4.97
C THR A 224 -2.02 31.78 6.28
N ALA A 225 -2.38 31.07 7.36
CA ALA A 225 -2.53 31.67 8.69
C ALA A 225 -1.21 32.27 9.19
N MET A 226 -0.09 31.56 9.01
CA MET A 226 1.24 32.06 9.31
C MET A 226 1.58 33.30 8.49
N LYS A 227 1.36 33.26 7.17
CA LYS A 227 1.64 34.38 6.27
C LYS A 227 0.87 35.64 6.66
N ASN A 228 -0.35 35.48 7.16
CA ASN A 228 -1.21 36.57 7.60
C ASN A 228 -0.93 37.04 9.04
N GLY A 229 0.08 36.48 9.73
CA GLY A 229 0.41 36.85 11.11
C GLY A 229 -0.55 36.30 12.17
N ASN A 230 -1.42 35.36 11.81
CA ASN A 230 -2.48 34.85 12.71
C ASN A 230 -1.99 33.76 13.68
N LEU A 231 -0.72 33.39 13.64
CA LEU A 231 -0.13 32.35 14.48
C LEU A 231 0.93 32.94 15.41
N ALA A 232 0.85 32.58 16.70
CA ALA A 232 1.82 32.98 17.71
C ALA A 232 3.19 32.29 17.56
N GLY A 233 3.20 31.10 16.94
CA GLY A 233 4.40 30.36 16.58
C GLY A 233 4.53 30.22 15.07
N THR A 234 5.75 30.00 14.62
CA THR A 234 6.08 29.91 13.19
C THR A 234 7.03 28.75 12.93
N VAL A 235 7.00 28.21 11.70
CA VAL A 235 7.90 27.14 11.24
C VAL A 235 8.35 27.41 9.81
N HIS A 236 9.35 26.67 9.34
CA HIS A 236 9.85 26.77 7.98
C HIS A 236 8.94 26.03 6.98
N TYR A 237 8.32 24.94 7.42
CA TYR A 237 7.52 24.09 6.56
C TYR A 237 6.25 23.58 7.22
N TYR A 238 5.14 23.62 6.48
CA TYR A 238 3.93 22.85 6.77
C TYR A 238 3.77 21.72 5.76
N VAL A 239 3.44 20.52 6.25
CA VAL A 239 3.34 19.30 5.44
C VAL A 239 2.05 18.57 5.72
N ASP A 240 1.31 18.24 4.66
CA ASP A 240 0.16 17.33 4.71
C ASP A 240 0.28 16.24 3.65
N SER A 241 -0.71 15.35 3.54
CA SER A 241 -0.68 14.26 2.55
C SER A 241 -0.66 14.72 1.09
N LYS A 242 -1.04 15.97 0.81
CA LYS A 242 -1.26 16.53 -0.54
C LYS A 242 -0.13 17.46 -0.97
N SER A 243 0.47 18.21 -0.05
CA SER A 243 1.34 19.35 -0.36
C SER A 243 2.38 19.65 0.73
N VAL A 244 3.42 20.39 0.34
CA VAL A 244 4.44 20.96 1.22
C VAL A 244 4.50 22.46 0.95
N TYR A 245 4.38 23.26 2.00
CA TYR A 245 4.50 24.71 1.94
C TYR A 245 5.73 25.17 2.71
N GLN A 246 6.58 25.98 2.08
CA GLN A 246 7.66 26.69 2.76
C GLN A 246 7.22 28.09 3.16
N THR A 247 7.33 28.44 4.43
CA THR A 247 6.82 29.69 5.00
C THR A 247 7.90 30.63 5.53
N LEU A 248 9.13 30.16 5.73
CA LEU A 248 10.30 30.98 6.06
C LEU A 248 11.50 30.59 5.21
N ASP A 249 12.36 31.56 4.93
CA ASP A 249 13.71 31.26 4.44
C ASP A 249 14.53 30.59 5.55
N HIS A 250 15.48 29.72 5.18
CA HIS A 250 16.27 28.98 6.16
C HIS A 250 17.20 29.88 6.99
N ASN A 251 17.49 31.09 6.52
CA ASN A 251 18.27 32.09 7.26
C ASN A 251 17.43 32.83 8.32
N ASP A 252 16.10 32.68 8.31
CA ASP A 252 15.21 33.29 9.29
C ASP A 252 14.87 32.28 10.40
N GLY A 253 15.06 32.66 11.66
CA GLY A 253 14.85 31.77 12.80
C GLY A 253 13.37 31.67 13.16
N ALA A 254 12.79 30.48 13.14
CA ALA A 254 11.36 30.29 13.41
C ALA A 254 11.07 30.32 14.91
N TRP A 255 9.91 30.85 15.33
CA TRP A 255 9.44 30.79 16.71
C TRP A 255 8.75 29.45 16.98
N ALA A 256 9.53 28.36 16.96
CA ALA A 256 9.02 27.00 16.87
C ALA A 256 9.27 26.16 18.13
N VAL A 257 10.51 26.13 18.62
CA VAL A 257 10.94 25.08 19.56
C VAL A 257 10.80 25.44 21.03
N GLY A 258 10.56 26.71 21.37
CA GLY A 258 10.47 27.15 22.77
C GLY A 258 11.71 26.72 23.55
N ASP A 259 12.87 27.20 23.12
CA ASP A 259 14.20 26.63 23.36
C ASP A 259 14.70 26.60 24.82
N GLY A 260 13.89 27.05 25.79
CA GLY A 260 14.29 27.09 27.19
C GLY A 260 15.62 27.82 27.41
N LYS A 261 15.93 28.83 26.57
CA LYS A 261 17.22 29.54 26.51
C LYS A 261 18.40 28.68 26.01
N GLY A 262 18.15 27.68 25.18
CA GLY A 262 19.18 26.84 24.57
C GLY A 262 19.73 25.73 25.45
N LYS A 263 19.02 25.37 26.54
CA LYS A 263 19.44 24.35 27.52
C LYS A 263 19.88 23.02 26.90
N TYR A 264 19.30 22.63 25.77
CA TYR A 264 19.58 21.36 25.08
C TYR A 264 20.31 21.54 23.74
N GLY A 265 20.86 22.73 23.47
CA GLY A 265 21.66 23.02 22.27
C GLY A 265 20.87 23.22 20.96
N ILE A 266 19.56 22.97 20.97
CA ILE A 266 18.66 23.23 19.84
C ILE A 266 17.80 24.45 20.16
N THR A 267 17.78 25.43 19.25
CA THR A 267 17.17 26.74 19.44
C THR A 267 16.34 27.14 18.23
N ASN A 268 15.55 28.20 18.38
CA ASN A 268 14.85 28.85 17.27
C ASN A 268 15.79 29.42 16.18
N ARG A 269 17.07 29.63 16.52
CA ARG A 269 18.10 30.26 15.66
C ARG A 269 19.16 29.28 15.16
N ASN A 270 18.98 27.98 15.34
CA ASN A 270 19.82 26.96 14.71
C ASN A 270 19.04 25.73 14.20
N SER A 271 17.75 25.92 13.90
CA SER A 271 16.88 24.82 13.45
C SER A 271 16.07 25.18 12.21
N ILE A 272 15.83 24.18 11.38
CA ILE A 272 14.79 24.19 10.33
C ILE A 272 13.62 23.37 10.83
N ASN A 273 12.44 23.95 10.89
CA ASN A 273 11.28 23.38 11.57
C ASN A 273 10.25 22.88 10.56
N ILE A 274 9.89 21.60 10.65
CA ILE A 274 8.90 20.95 9.79
C ILE A 274 7.71 20.57 10.66
N GLU A 275 6.53 21.07 10.32
CA GLU A 275 5.30 20.83 11.05
C GLU A 275 4.33 19.98 10.22
N ILE A 276 4.03 18.79 10.75
CA ILE A 276 3.15 17.81 10.12
C ILE A 276 1.71 18.14 10.53
N CYS A 277 0.85 18.41 9.55
CA CYS A 277 -0.54 18.76 9.80
C CYS A 277 -1.35 17.52 10.21
N VAL A 278 -2.01 17.59 11.37
CA VAL A 278 -2.81 16.50 11.94
C VAL A 278 -4.29 16.85 11.86
N ASN A 279 -4.95 16.59 10.72
CA ASN A 279 -6.37 16.92 10.50
C ASN A 279 -7.16 15.72 9.93
N PRO A 280 -8.51 15.72 10.02
CA PRO A 280 -9.34 14.59 9.61
C PRO A 280 -9.44 14.38 8.09
N GLU A 281 -9.04 15.35 7.26
CA GLU A 281 -9.27 15.34 5.80
C GLU A 281 -8.03 14.90 5.00
N THR A 282 -6.90 14.73 5.68
CA THR A 282 -5.63 14.31 5.08
C THR A 282 -5.15 13.01 5.70
N ASP A 283 -4.43 12.23 4.91
CA ASP A 283 -3.84 10.97 5.38
C ASP A 283 -2.58 11.29 6.19
N TYR A 284 -2.70 11.25 7.51
CA TYR A 284 -1.62 11.55 8.44
C TYR A 284 -0.34 10.74 8.14
N TYR A 285 -0.44 9.45 7.81
CA TYR A 285 0.76 8.64 7.57
C TYR A 285 1.43 8.99 6.23
N LYS A 286 0.66 9.43 5.23
CA LYS A 286 1.24 10.04 4.02
C LYS A 286 1.86 11.41 4.28
N ALA A 287 1.29 12.20 5.20
CA ALA A 287 1.90 13.46 5.63
C ALA A 287 3.25 13.20 6.33
N VAL A 288 3.32 12.19 7.20
CA VAL A 288 4.55 11.73 7.84
C VAL A 288 5.58 11.28 6.80
N ASP A 289 5.19 10.42 5.84
CA ASP A 289 6.11 9.97 4.79
C ASP A 289 6.64 11.14 3.93
N LYS A 290 5.80 12.11 3.61
CA LYS A 290 6.24 13.34 2.94
C LYS A 290 7.19 14.17 3.79
N ALA A 291 6.97 14.26 5.10
CA ALA A 291 7.89 14.94 6.00
C ALA A 291 9.24 14.21 6.08
N GLU A 292 9.27 12.87 6.04
CA GLU A 292 10.51 12.07 5.99
C GLU A 292 11.30 12.36 4.71
N GLN A 293 10.62 12.47 3.56
CA GLN A 293 11.21 12.83 2.27
C GLN A 293 11.75 14.27 2.26
N LEU A 294 10.97 15.23 2.79
CA LEU A 294 11.38 16.62 2.93
C LEU A 294 12.62 16.75 3.83
N ALA A 295 12.60 16.08 4.99
CA ALA A 295 13.74 16.03 5.90
C ALA A 295 14.98 15.43 5.19
N ALA A 296 14.82 14.37 4.39
CA ALA A 296 15.92 13.78 3.64
C ALA A 296 16.51 14.75 2.61
N GLN A 297 15.66 15.49 1.88
CA GLN A 297 16.11 16.52 0.94
C GLN A 297 16.89 17.63 1.65
N LEU A 298 16.39 18.11 2.79
CA LEU A 298 17.05 19.16 3.57
C LEU A 298 18.37 18.66 4.17
N LEU A 299 18.43 17.44 4.72
CA LEU A 299 19.68 16.86 5.22
C LEU A 299 20.73 16.76 4.11
N LYS A 300 20.34 16.35 2.89
CA LYS A 300 21.24 16.36 1.73
C LYS A 300 21.70 17.78 1.37
N GLN A 301 20.77 18.73 1.31
CA GLN A 301 21.05 20.13 0.97
C GLN A 301 22.14 20.72 1.88
N TYR A 302 22.13 20.35 3.17
CA TYR A 302 23.08 20.83 4.15
C TYR A 302 24.28 19.90 4.40
N GLY A 303 24.36 18.76 3.71
CA GLY A 303 25.42 17.77 3.91
C GLY A 303 25.41 17.09 5.29
N TRP A 304 24.25 17.01 5.94
CA TRP A 304 24.10 16.45 7.29
C TRP A 304 23.64 14.99 7.28
N GLY A 305 24.02 14.27 8.33
CA GLY A 305 23.46 12.95 8.66
C GLY A 305 22.16 13.05 9.46
N THR A 306 21.51 11.91 9.66
CA THR A 306 20.28 11.82 10.47
C THR A 306 20.49 12.10 11.95
N ASP A 307 21.74 12.21 12.43
CA ASP A 307 22.07 12.69 13.77
C ASP A 307 21.58 14.14 14.02
N ARG A 308 21.39 14.91 12.94
CA ARG A 308 20.85 16.29 12.97
C ARG A 308 19.32 16.35 12.86
N LEU A 309 18.65 15.22 12.73
CA LEU A 309 17.19 15.12 12.77
C LEU A 309 16.72 14.94 14.21
N LYS A 310 15.87 15.86 14.68
CA LYS A 310 15.46 15.97 16.08
C LYS A 310 13.94 16.11 16.21
N ARG A 311 13.39 15.71 17.35
CA ARG A 311 12.02 16.03 17.76
C ARG A 311 12.00 17.38 18.45
N HIS A 312 10.86 18.05 18.46
CA HIS A 312 10.64 19.19 19.37
C HIS A 312 10.94 18.80 20.83
N TYR A 313 10.60 17.57 21.23
CA TYR A 313 10.99 16.98 22.52
C TYR A 313 12.49 17.05 22.81
N ASP A 314 13.35 16.85 21.82
CA ASP A 314 14.80 16.90 22.02
C ASP A 314 15.29 18.34 22.24
N ALA A 315 14.54 19.34 21.80
CA ALA A 315 14.87 20.76 21.93
C ALA A 315 14.39 21.40 23.24
N SER A 316 13.25 20.95 23.79
CA SER A 316 12.64 21.59 24.97
C SER A 316 11.88 20.65 25.92
N ARG A 317 11.90 19.33 25.66
CA ARG A 317 11.08 18.32 26.36
C ARG A 317 9.57 18.46 26.18
N LYS A 318 9.09 19.35 25.31
CA LYS A 318 7.68 19.37 24.90
C LYS A 318 7.31 18.02 24.29
N ASN A 319 6.15 17.47 24.65
CA ASN A 319 5.63 16.24 24.07
C ASN A 319 5.18 16.46 22.60
N CYS A 320 6.13 16.71 21.71
CA CYS A 320 5.95 16.97 20.28
C CYS A 320 7.14 16.38 19.51
N PRO A 321 6.94 15.71 18.34
CA PRO A 321 5.67 15.37 17.71
C PRO A 321 4.91 14.33 18.54
N ARG A 322 3.70 14.66 18.99
CA ARG A 322 2.98 13.92 20.02
C ARG A 322 2.56 12.52 19.54
N ARG A 323 1.99 12.42 18.34
CA ARG A 323 1.47 11.17 17.78
C ARG A 323 2.59 10.23 17.35
N ILE A 324 3.63 10.75 16.67
CA ILE A 324 4.83 9.95 16.35
C ILE A 324 5.46 9.36 17.62
N GLN A 325 5.54 10.13 18.71
CA GLN A 325 6.07 9.65 19.98
C GLN A 325 5.15 8.63 20.65
N ALA A 326 3.85 8.91 20.73
CA ALA A 326 2.87 8.01 21.33
C ALA A 326 2.80 6.65 20.61
N GLU A 327 2.97 6.64 19.29
CA GLU A 327 2.98 5.42 18.47
C GLU A 327 4.38 4.76 18.39
N GLY A 328 5.41 5.32 19.05
CA GLY A 328 6.77 4.77 19.04
C GLY A 328 7.46 4.80 17.67
N ARG A 329 7.04 5.70 16.77
CA ARG A 329 7.44 5.72 15.35
C ARG A 329 8.70 6.52 15.06
N TRP A 330 9.28 7.19 16.04
CA TRP A 330 10.48 8.01 15.83
C TRP A 330 11.68 7.24 15.24
N PRO A 331 12.02 6.01 15.70
CA PRO A 331 13.09 5.23 15.07
C PRO A 331 12.79 4.90 13.60
N GLU A 332 11.52 4.62 13.25
CA GLU A 332 11.09 4.38 11.88
C GLU A 332 11.25 5.65 11.03
N PHE A 333 10.81 6.80 11.54
CA PHE A 333 10.95 8.10 10.88
C PHE A 333 12.40 8.37 10.49
N VAL A 334 13.33 8.23 11.44
CA VAL A 334 14.78 8.42 11.23
C VAL A 334 15.32 7.44 10.17
N LYS A 335 14.94 6.16 10.27
CA LYS A 335 15.35 5.12 9.32
C LYS A 335 14.85 5.41 7.89
N LYS A 336 13.59 5.82 7.75
CA LYS A 336 12.99 6.14 6.45
C LYS A 336 13.62 7.40 5.85
N THR A 337 13.85 8.44 6.64
CA THR A 337 14.62 9.61 6.20
C THR A 337 16.01 9.21 5.70
N ALA A 338 16.75 8.37 6.42
CA ALA A 338 18.06 7.87 5.96
C ALA A 338 17.97 7.08 4.64
N ALA A 339 16.90 6.32 4.43
CA ALA A 339 16.68 5.59 3.18
C ALA A 339 16.36 6.54 2.01
N TYR A 340 15.52 7.56 2.22
CA TYR A 340 15.28 8.63 1.24
C TYR A 340 16.57 9.41 0.92
N MET A 341 17.43 9.61 1.93
CA MET A 341 18.75 10.18 1.71
C MET A 341 19.62 9.32 0.78
N LYS A 342 19.46 8.00 0.79
CA LYS A 342 20.18 7.08 -0.10
C LYS A 342 19.52 6.89 -1.47
N GLY A 343 18.47 7.65 -1.79
CA GLY A 343 17.80 7.62 -3.09
C GLY A 343 16.65 6.61 -3.19
N ALA A 344 16.12 6.12 -2.07
CA ALA A 344 14.86 5.39 -2.09
C ALA A 344 13.75 6.30 -2.66
N THR A 345 12.92 5.78 -3.56
CA THR A 345 11.78 6.51 -4.16
C THR A 345 10.47 6.23 -3.44
N THR A 346 10.40 5.10 -2.74
CA THR A 346 9.33 4.73 -1.81
C THR A 346 9.94 3.87 -0.72
N VAL A 347 9.73 4.23 0.55
CA VAL A 347 10.10 3.37 1.68
C VAL A 347 8.79 2.85 2.27
N LYS A 348 8.47 1.58 2.03
CA LYS A 348 7.32 0.96 2.69
C LYS A 348 7.55 1.04 4.20
N ASN A 349 6.51 1.37 4.97
CA ASN A 349 6.51 1.14 6.40
C ASN A 349 6.69 -0.38 6.61
N THR A 350 7.94 -0.83 6.73
CA THR A 350 8.19 -1.99 7.56
C THR A 350 7.81 -1.54 8.95
N THR A 351 6.57 -1.84 9.33
CA THR A 351 6.32 -2.25 10.70
C THR A 351 7.39 -3.30 10.95
N THR A 352 8.47 -2.92 11.61
CA THR A 352 9.21 -3.86 12.42
C THR A 352 8.15 -4.36 13.39
N LYS A 353 7.46 -5.44 13.00
CA LYS A 353 7.15 -6.48 13.96
C LYS A 353 8.48 -6.67 14.66
N ASN A 354 8.56 -6.27 15.92
CA ASN A 354 9.53 -6.86 16.81
C ASN A 354 9.51 -8.35 16.49
N THR A 355 10.59 -8.81 15.89
CA THR A 355 10.74 -10.23 15.62
C THR A 355 11.04 -10.77 17.01
N VAL A 356 9.97 -11.10 17.74
CA VAL A 356 10.09 -12.13 18.77
C VAL A 356 10.51 -13.35 17.98
N THR A 357 11.73 -13.80 18.20
CA THR A 357 12.18 -15.09 17.71
C THR A 357 11.26 -16.13 18.36
N LEU A 358 10.26 -16.61 17.62
CA LEU A 358 9.40 -17.72 18.03
C LEU A 358 10.19 -19.01 17.82
N THR A 359 11.17 -19.24 18.70
CA THR A 359 11.77 -20.57 18.88
C THR A 359 10.84 -21.52 19.62
N ASP A 360 9.77 -21.01 20.23
CA ASP A 360 8.79 -21.82 20.94
C ASP A 360 7.53 -22.02 20.09
N LYS A 361 7.06 -23.27 20.03
CA LYS A 361 5.80 -23.66 19.39
C LYS A 361 4.67 -22.77 19.94
N ILE A 362 3.98 -22.05 19.06
CA ILE A 362 2.70 -21.45 19.39
C ILE A 362 1.68 -22.60 19.50
N GLU A 363 1.38 -23.01 20.72
CA GLU A 363 0.20 -23.85 20.99
C GLU A 363 -1.04 -22.95 20.95
N VAL A 364 -1.74 -22.96 19.81
CA VAL A 364 -3.07 -22.34 19.73
C VAL A 364 -4.06 -23.27 20.40
N GLN A 365 -4.54 -22.89 21.59
CA GLN A 365 -5.66 -23.58 22.24
C GLN A 365 -6.97 -23.13 21.61
N PHE A 366 -7.60 -24.02 20.84
CA PHE A 366 -8.96 -23.82 20.35
C PHE A 366 -9.98 -24.17 21.45
N PRO A 367 -11.11 -23.44 21.53
CA PRO A 367 -12.14 -23.73 22.52
C PRO A 367 -12.81 -25.07 22.24
N VAL A 368 -13.27 -25.75 23.30
CA VAL A 368 -14.20 -26.87 23.17
C VAL A 368 -15.55 -26.33 22.72
N ILE A 369 -16.03 -26.75 21.56
CA ILE A 369 -17.34 -26.34 21.02
C ILE A 369 -18.21 -27.55 20.70
N GLN A 370 -19.51 -27.42 20.97
CA GLN A 370 -20.52 -28.45 20.77
C GLN A 370 -21.86 -27.81 20.37
N LYS A 371 -22.88 -28.61 20.07
CA LYS A 371 -24.22 -28.14 19.73
C LYS A 371 -24.72 -27.05 20.71
N GLY A 372 -25.22 -25.95 20.17
CA GLY A 372 -25.62 -24.75 20.91
C GLY A 372 -24.53 -23.68 21.06
N SER A 373 -23.26 -24.01 20.80
CA SER A 373 -22.16 -23.03 20.76
C SER A 373 -22.32 -22.06 19.58
N LYS A 374 -21.77 -20.85 19.72
CA LYS A 374 -21.82 -19.81 18.69
C LYS A 374 -20.47 -19.10 18.50
N GLY A 375 -20.28 -18.43 17.36
CA GLY A 375 -19.18 -17.51 17.12
C GLY A 375 -18.09 -18.05 16.17
N THR A 376 -16.94 -17.37 16.12
CA THR A 376 -15.93 -17.56 15.07
C THR A 376 -15.36 -18.98 15.00
N ALA A 377 -15.18 -19.65 16.13
CA ALA A 377 -14.71 -21.05 16.15
C ALA A 377 -15.73 -22.00 15.48
N VAL A 378 -17.03 -21.75 15.67
CA VAL A 378 -18.09 -22.50 15.00
C VAL A 378 -18.06 -22.24 13.49
N SER A 379 -17.94 -20.98 13.06
CA SER A 379 -17.82 -20.64 11.64
C SER A 379 -16.63 -21.32 10.96
N MET A 380 -15.49 -21.41 11.66
CA MET A 380 -14.30 -22.11 11.17
C MET A 380 -14.56 -23.61 11.01
N LEU A 381 -15.18 -24.24 12.01
CA LEU A 381 -15.55 -25.66 11.93
C LEU A 381 -16.55 -25.93 10.80
N GLN A 382 -17.56 -25.07 10.64
CA GLN A 382 -18.57 -25.19 9.59
C GLN A 382 -17.97 -25.12 8.19
N ALA A 383 -17.05 -24.18 7.97
CA ALA A 383 -16.32 -24.07 6.71
C ALA A 383 -15.52 -25.35 6.40
N MET A 384 -14.98 -25.99 7.43
CA MET A 384 -14.21 -27.23 7.32
C MET A 384 -15.06 -28.47 7.06
N LEU A 385 -16.23 -28.54 7.68
CA LEU A 385 -17.17 -29.63 7.50
C LEU A 385 -17.98 -29.50 6.19
N GLY A 386 -17.84 -28.39 5.46
CA GLY A 386 -18.58 -28.14 4.22
C GLY A 386 -20.08 -27.89 4.45
N VAL A 387 -20.45 -27.42 5.64
CA VAL A 387 -21.83 -27.04 5.97
C VAL A 387 -22.01 -25.53 5.84
N LYS A 388 -23.27 -25.07 5.92
CA LYS A 388 -23.58 -23.63 5.94
C LYS A 388 -22.81 -22.93 7.06
N VAL A 389 -22.13 -21.83 6.72
CA VAL A 389 -21.34 -21.04 7.66
C VAL A 389 -22.19 -19.89 8.18
N ASP A 390 -22.90 -20.11 9.29
CA ASP A 390 -23.70 -19.10 9.99
C ASP A 390 -23.19 -18.80 11.42
N GLY A 391 -22.17 -19.53 11.88
CA GLY A 391 -21.59 -19.36 13.21
C GLY A 391 -22.45 -19.91 14.34
N ASP A 392 -23.51 -20.65 14.03
CA ASP A 392 -24.41 -21.28 14.99
C ASP A 392 -24.28 -22.81 14.92
N PHE A 393 -23.87 -23.45 16.03
CA PHE A 393 -23.65 -24.90 16.04
C PHE A 393 -24.99 -25.64 16.19
N GLY A 394 -25.68 -25.83 15.06
CA GLY A 394 -26.97 -26.53 14.96
C GLY A 394 -26.88 -28.02 14.59
N ASN A 395 -28.04 -28.63 14.27
CA ASN A 395 -28.16 -30.06 13.93
C ASN A 395 -27.27 -30.49 12.74
N ASP A 396 -27.19 -29.65 11.71
CA ASP A 396 -26.40 -29.94 10.51
C ASP A 396 -24.90 -29.94 10.82
N THR A 397 -24.45 -29.06 11.70
CA THR A 397 -23.05 -29.01 12.16
C THR A 397 -22.73 -30.22 13.05
N ASP A 398 -23.64 -30.63 13.94
CA ASP A 398 -23.49 -31.83 14.79
C ASP A 398 -23.40 -33.12 13.97
N THR A 399 -24.29 -33.27 12.98
CA THR A 399 -24.32 -34.44 12.09
C THR A 399 -23.03 -34.55 11.30
N SER A 400 -22.60 -33.44 10.67
CA SER A 400 -21.37 -33.41 9.88
C SER A 400 -20.11 -33.58 10.73
N LEU A 401 -20.09 -33.07 11.97
CA LEU A 401 -18.96 -33.26 12.89
C LEU A 401 -18.81 -34.73 13.28
N LYS A 402 -19.90 -35.41 13.64
CA LYS A 402 -19.88 -36.84 13.99
C LYS A 402 -19.43 -37.70 12.81
N ALA A 403 -19.87 -37.37 11.59
CA ALA A 403 -19.40 -38.02 10.39
C ALA A 403 -17.90 -37.82 10.16
N PHE A 404 -17.40 -36.59 10.35
CA PHE A 404 -15.97 -36.28 10.27
C PHE A 404 -15.16 -37.08 11.31
N GLN A 405 -15.57 -37.04 12.59
CA GLN A 405 -14.92 -37.76 13.69
C GLN A 405 -14.81 -39.27 13.38
N LYS A 406 -15.90 -39.89 12.90
CA LYS A 406 -15.91 -41.29 12.48
C LYS A 406 -14.90 -41.56 11.36
N ASN A 407 -14.84 -40.69 10.35
CA ASN A 407 -13.93 -40.84 9.21
C ASN A 407 -12.44 -40.70 9.58
N VAL A 408 -12.13 -39.91 10.61
CA VAL A 408 -10.77 -39.75 11.12
C VAL A 408 -10.45 -40.66 12.31
N LYS A 409 -11.31 -41.65 12.59
CA LYS A 409 -11.18 -42.65 13.67
C LYS A 409 -11.14 -42.06 15.08
N LEU A 410 -11.86 -40.96 15.32
CA LEU A 410 -12.15 -40.45 16.65
C LEU A 410 -13.54 -40.91 17.12
N THR A 411 -13.80 -40.80 18.43
CA THR A 411 -15.15 -40.97 18.99
C THR A 411 -16.10 -39.95 18.38
N ALA A 412 -17.22 -40.40 17.81
CA ALA A 412 -18.21 -39.55 17.15
C ALA A 412 -19.22 -38.97 18.16
N ASP A 413 -18.73 -38.19 19.12
CA ASP A 413 -19.52 -37.61 20.22
C ASP A 413 -20.16 -36.26 19.88
N GLY A 414 -19.77 -35.62 18.77
CA GLY A 414 -20.26 -34.28 18.39
C GLY A 414 -19.60 -33.13 19.16
N ILE A 415 -18.48 -33.39 19.86
CA ILE A 415 -17.72 -32.39 20.62
C ILE A 415 -16.40 -32.10 19.89
N CYS A 416 -16.21 -30.83 19.51
CA CYS A 416 -14.96 -30.38 18.91
C CYS A 416 -13.98 -29.91 20.02
N GLY A 417 -13.31 -30.87 20.63
CA GLY A 417 -12.21 -30.65 21.59
C GLY A 417 -10.82 -30.68 20.92
N ALA A 418 -9.76 -30.74 21.75
CA ALA A 418 -8.37 -30.65 21.28
C ALA A 418 -8.02 -31.65 20.17
N ASP A 419 -8.40 -32.92 20.32
CA ASP A 419 -8.10 -33.97 19.33
C ASP A 419 -8.84 -33.76 18.01
N THR A 420 -10.11 -33.36 18.09
CA THR A 420 -10.95 -33.05 16.93
C THR A 420 -10.37 -31.86 16.17
N TRP A 421 -9.95 -30.79 16.87
CA TRP A 421 -9.28 -29.65 16.25
C TRP A 421 -7.96 -30.04 15.58
N GLY A 422 -7.18 -30.90 16.22
CA GLY A 422 -5.96 -31.46 15.63
C GLY A 422 -6.24 -32.12 14.28
N LYS A 423 -7.26 -32.99 14.21
CA LYS A 423 -7.66 -33.65 12.96
C LYS A 423 -8.22 -32.71 11.92
N VAL A 424 -9.01 -31.70 12.32
CA VAL A 424 -9.50 -30.65 11.41
C VAL A 424 -8.32 -29.92 10.76
N ILE A 425 -7.29 -29.54 11.54
CA ILE A 425 -6.10 -28.85 11.05
C ILE A 425 -5.26 -29.75 10.13
N GLU A 426 -5.10 -31.03 10.47
CA GLU A 426 -4.42 -32.00 9.59
C GLU A 426 -5.16 -32.14 8.25
N HIS A 427 -6.48 -32.27 8.30
CA HIS A 427 -7.32 -32.35 7.12
C HIS A 427 -7.24 -31.08 6.26
N MET A 428 -7.21 -29.89 6.89
CA MET A 428 -6.92 -28.62 6.21
C MET A 428 -5.61 -28.70 5.43
N LYS A 429 -4.52 -29.06 6.11
CA LYS A 429 -3.17 -29.10 5.52
C LYS A 429 -3.07 -30.10 4.37
N ALA A 430 -3.77 -31.23 4.46
CA ALA A 430 -3.78 -32.23 3.40
C ALA A 430 -4.55 -31.76 2.15
N ASN A 431 -5.61 -30.98 2.34
CA ASN A 431 -6.53 -30.55 1.28
C ASN A 431 -6.31 -29.11 0.78
N THR A 432 -5.31 -28.39 1.30
CA THR A 432 -4.89 -27.05 0.83
C THR A 432 -3.56 -27.06 0.08
N LYS A 433 -3.22 -28.17 -0.59
CA LYS A 433 -2.06 -28.26 -1.49
C LYS A 433 -2.25 -27.48 -2.79
#